data_AF-A0A6C0JHM2-F1
#
_entry.id   AF-A0A6C0JHM2-F1
#
_cell.length_a   1.000
_cell.length_b   1.000
_cell.length_c   1.000
_cell.angle_alpha   90.00
_cell.angle_beta   90.00
_cell.angle_gamma   90.00
#
_symmetry.space_group_name_H-M   'P 1'
#
loop_
_entity.id
_entity.type
_entity.pdbx_description
1 polymer ?
#
loop_
_entity_poly.entity_id
_entity_poly.type
_entity_poly.pdbx_seq_one_letter_code
_entity_poly.pdbx_strand_id
1 'polypeptide(L)'
;MKLTNKSKQFLSFFTNNKYIHHIKNTPATNNILLKLYYDIVNANKYLQSVKKNTSLYHYDITKIQNSLDITKPKNFNYNSFPEVIREHIDELSFSEISYNFSLFGRSCKVIFVVEDPNIELKIRTYNNYVDSIIMWLYILNLYSPKQCANSLVIYFYFTSLEKKLPDSNIHILDEKHVNTAFTTTCPKDSEIVIFRHEEWFKVFIHETFHNFALDFSDMNNNDCHNYLLGLFKVNSFVNSYEAYTEFWAEIINALFCSFYSLKDKNGEKSAIKNEKEFLSNAEFFINFERCYSLFQLVKVLDFMGLSYEDLYLNKQESSVLRKTLYKEKTNVLAYYVIKTVMMNNYPSFLSWCDKNNLSLIAFKKTIANQKKFCEFIGKNYKTASMLENIDNTELFLEHLKKNKNSAVMNERMKRVLLTNLRMTICELG
;
A
#
# COMPACT_ATOMS: atom_id res chain seq x y z
N MET A 1 8.53 -10.69 -10.75
CA MET A 1 8.61 -9.21 -10.82
C MET A 1 9.98 -8.74 -10.33
N LYS A 2 10.33 -7.47 -10.58
CA LYS A 2 11.53 -6.80 -10.06
C LYS A 2 11.13 -5.40 -9.54
N LEU A 3 12.01 -4.73 -8.80
CA LEU A 3 11.78 -3.32 -8.46
C LEU A 3 11.68 -2.45 -9.72
N THR A 4 10.69 -1.56 -9.76
CA THR A 4 10.54 -0.60 -10.84
C THR A 4 11.71 0.39 -10.90
N ASN A 5 11.92 0.99 -12.07
CA ASN A 5 12.97 1.99 -12.23
C ASN A 5 12.74 3.21 -11.32
N LYS A 6 11.48 3.62 -11.13
CA LYS A 6 11.10 4.73 -10.24
C LYS A 6 11.46 4.43 -8.79
N SER A 7 11.16 3.23 -8.29
CA SER A 7 11.59 2.81 -6.96
C SER A 7 13.10 2.79 -6.81
N LYS A 8 13.85 2.21 -7.75
CA LYS A 8 15.32 2.23 -7.70
C LYS A 8 15.88 3.65 -7.64
N GLN A 9 15.31 4.57 -8.40
CA GLN A 9 15.69 5.98 -8.38
C GLN A 9 15.38 6.64 -7.04
N PHE A 10 14.22 6.39 -6.44
CA PHE A 10 13.87 6.93 -5.13
C PHE A 10 14.79 6.36 -4.04
N LEU A 11 15.00 5.05 -3.99
CA LEU A 11 15.91 4.39 -3.05
C LEU A 11 17.33 4.98 -3.15
N SER A 12 17.83 5.17 -4.36
CA SER A 12 19.13 5.81 -4.60
C SER A 12 19.15 7.27 -4.15
N PHE A 13 18.08 8.04 -4.42
CA PHE A 13 17.99 9.44 -3.99
C PHE A 13 18.10 9.57 -2.47
N PHE A 14 17.32 8.81 -1.72
CA PHE A 14 17.34 8.86 -0.24
C PHE A 14 18.69 8.38 0.33
N THR A 15 19.30 7.36 -0.29
CA THR A 15 20.64 6.87 0.08
C THR A 15 21.71 7.95 -0.13
N ASN A 16 21.72 8.58 -1.32
CA ASN A 16 22.71 9.59 -1.68
C ASN A 16 22.60 10.86 -0.80
N ASN A 17 21.39 11.18 -0.34
CA ASN A 17 21.14 12.27 0.58
C ASN A 17 21.25 11.87 2.06
N LYS A 18 21.68 10.63 2.37
CA LYS A 18 21.87 10.11 3.73
C LYS A 18 20.61 10.19 4.62
N TYR A 19 19.42 10.20 4.03
CA TYR A 19 18.15 10.23 4.77
C TYR A 19 17.60 8.80 4.88
N ILE A 20 18.26 7.96 5.69
CA ILE A 20 17.78 6.62 6.05
C ILE A 20 18.07 6.35 7.52
N HIS A 21 17.02 6.40 8.35
CA HIS A 21 17.08 6.15 9.79
C HIS A 21 16.79 4.67 10.06
N HIS A 22 17.86 3.87 10.05
CA HIS A 22 17.78 2.43 10.14
C HIS A 22 17.45 1.94 11.57
N ILE A 23 16.40 1.14 11.70
CA ILE A 23 16.12 0.34 12.90
C ILE A 23 16.41 -1.12 12.58
N LYS A 24 17.21 -1.77 13.45
CA LYS A 24 17.50 -3.19 13.36
C LYS A 24 16.34 -4.02 13.91
N ASN A 25 16.03 -5.11 13.24
CA ASN A 25 15.07 -6.08 13.70
C ASN A 25 15.55 -6.77 14.97
N THR A 26 14.61 -6.96 15.90
CA THR A 26 14.83 -7.83 17.07
C THR A 26 14.65 -9.30 16.66
N PRO A 27 15.16 -10.26 17.46
CA PRO A 27 14.89 -11.68 17.21
C PRO A 27 13.40 -12.01 17.14
N ALA A 28 12.57 -11.39 17.99
CA ALA A 28 11.12 -11.54 17.95
C ALA A 28 10.53 -11.04 16.61
N THR A 29 11.03 -9.92 16.11
CA THR A 29 10.60 -9.36 14.81
C THR A 29 11.00 -10.29 13.67
N ASN A 30 12.25 -10.77 13.66
CA ASN A 30 12.73 -11.73 12.67
C ASN A 30 11.88 -13.01 12.66
N ASN A 31 11.51 -13.55 13.83
CA ASN A 31 10.65 -14.72 13.90
C ASN A 31 9.27 -14.48 13.27
N ILE A 32 8.68 -13.30 13.46
CA ILE A 32 7.40 -12.92 12.82
C ILE A 32 7.57 -12.80 11.29
N LEU A 33 8.64 -12.13 10.83
CA LEU A 33 8.91 -12.00 9.40
C LEU A 33 9.19 -13.35 8.73
N LEU A 34 9.81 -14.29 9.44
CA LEU A 34 10.04 -15.65 8.95
C LEU A 34 8.74 -16.45 8.80
N LYS A 35 7.73 -16.26 9.65
CA LYS A 35 6.40 -16.87 9.45
C LYS A 35 5.85 -16.48 8.08
N LEU A 36 5.87 -15.19 7.75
CA LEU A 36 5.41 -14.65 6.47
C LEU A 36 6.31 -15.07 5.30
N TYR A 37 7.63 -15.18 5.51
CA TYR A 37 8.54 -15.74 4.51
C TYR A 37 8.13 -17.16 4.10
N TYR A 38 7.85 -18.04 5.07
CA TYR A 38 7.43 -19.40 4.76
C TYR A 38 6.08 -19.45 4.06
N ASP A 39 5.15 -18.54 4.37
CA ASP A 39 3.90 -18.40 3.61
C ASP A 39 4.18 -18.07 2.14
N ILE A 40 5.09 -17.12 1.86
CA ILE A 40 5.52 -16.76 0.49
C ILE A 40 6.22 -17.94 -0.20
N VAL A 41 7.10 -18.66 0.50
CA VAL A 41 7.78 -19.84 -0.05
C VAL A 41 6.78 -20.94 -0.39
N ASN A 42 5.82 -21.20 0.48
CA ASN A 42 4.78 -22.20 0.26
C ASN A 42 3.86 -21.80 -0.91
N ALA A 43 3.49 -20.52 -1.01
CA ALA A 43 2.75 -19.98 -2.15
C ALA A 43 3.51 -20.15 -3.47
N ASN A 44 4.83 -19.87 -3.48
CA ASN A 44 5.67 -20.11 -4.66
C ASN A 44 5.75 -21.60 -5.01
N LYS A 45 5.95 -22.48 -4.02
CA LYS A 45 5.97 -23.94 -4.24
C LYS A 45 4.66 -24.44 -4.85
N TYR A 46 3.53 -23.97 -4.33
CA TYR A 46 2.20 -24.24 -4.88
C TYR A 46 2.09 -23.75 -6.33
N LEU A 47 2.46 -22.50 -6.61
CA LEU A 47 2.44 -21.95 -7.96
C LEU A 47 3.27 -22.80 -8.94
N GLN A 48 4.48 -23.19 -8.54
CA GLN A 48 5.35 -24.02 -9.38
C GLN A 48 4.78 -25.44 -9.59
N SER A 49 4.11 -26.03 -8.59
CA SER A 49 3.52 -27.36 -8.74
C SER A 49 2.33 -27.36 -9.70
N VAL A 50 1.44 -26.37 -9.59
CA VAL A 50 0.27 -26.28 -10.48
C VAL A 50 0.68 -25.97 -11.93
N LYS A 51 1.71 -25.11 -12.12
CA LYS A 51 2.25 -24.82 -13.46
C LYS A 51 2.89 -26.03 -14.16
N LYS A 52 3.38 -27.02 -13.41
CA LYS A 52 3.95 -28.24 -13.98
C LYS A 52 2.88 -29.22 -14.44
N ASN A 53 1.73 -29.24 -13.76
CA ASN A 53 0.71 -30.27 -13.97
C ASN A 53 -0.41 -29.83 -14.94
N THR A 54 -0.63 -28.53 -15.12
CA THR A 54 -1.72 -27.96 -15.93
C THR A 54 -1.41 -26.54 -16.42
N SER A 55 -2.16 -26.04 -17.41
CA SER A 55 -2.25 -24.59 -17.66
C SER A 55 -3.04 -23.94 -16.52
N LEU A 56 -2.33 -23.39 -15.53
CA LEU A 56 -2.91 -22.77 -14.32
C LEU A 56 -3.96 -21.69 -14.62
N TYR A 57 -3.80 -20.98 -15.74
CA TYR A 57 -4.74 -20.00 -16.25
C TYR A 57 -4.74 -20.02 -17.77
N HIS A 58 -5.89 -19.65 -18.34
CA HIS A 58 -6.01 -19.24 -19.74
C HIS A 58 -6.09 -17.71 -19.79
N TYR A 59 -5.59 -17.13 -20.87
CA TYR A 59 -5.72 -15.71 -21.12
C TYR A 59 -6.21 -15.42 -22.52
N ASP A 60 -7.01 -14.37 -22.64
CA ASP A 60 -7.54 -13.83 -23.89
C ASP A 60 -7.11 -12.37 -24.02
N ILE A 61 -6.82 -11.94 -25.24
CA ILE A 61 -6.47 -10.55 -25.55
C ILE A 61 -7.53 -9.99 -26.50
N THR A 62 -8.05 -8.82 -26.18
CA THR A 62 -8.97 -8.08 -27.04
C THR A 62 -8.44 -6.67 -27.28
N LYS A 63 -8.66 -6.15 -28.48
CA LYS A 63 -8.41 -4.74 -28.81
C LYS A 63 -9.65 -3.92 -28.50
N ILE A 64 -9.45 -2.75 -27.90
CA ILE A 64 -10.50 -1.80 -27.56
C ILE A 64 -10.56 -0.80 -28.71
N GLN A 65 -11.69 -0.73 -29.42
CA GLN A 65 -11.90 0.23 -30.50
C GLN A 65 -12.62 1.47 -30.01
N ASN A 66 -13.47 1.32 -28.98
CA ASN A 66 -14.22 2.41 -28.37
C ASN A 66 -14.53 2.10 -26.89
N SER A 67 -15.01 3.09 -26.15
CA SER A 67 -15.26 2.99 -24.70
C SER A 67 -16.30 1.93 -24.29
N LEU A 68 -17.20 1.52 -25.19
CA LEU A 68 -18.18 0.46 -24.93
C LEU A 68 -17.54 -0.93 -24.91
N ASP A 69 -16.36 -1.09 -25.51
CA ASP A 69 -15.62 -2.36 -25.52
C ASP A 69 -14.89 -2.60 -24.19
N ILE A 70 -14.73 -1.55 -23.36
CA ILE A 70 -14.01 -1.61 -22.09
C ILE A 70 -14.85 -2.36 -21.06
N THR A 71 -14.33 -3.47 -20.53
CA THR A 71 -15.05 -4.17 -19.45
C THR A 71 -15.14 -3.30 -18.20
N LYS A 72 -16.37 -3.11 -17.71
CA LYS A 72 -16.69 -2.32 -16.51
C LYS A 72 -17.07 -3.21 -15.31
N PRO A 73 -16.79 -2.77 -14.07
CA PRO A 73 -17.33 -3.42 -12.88
C PRO A 73 -18.86 -3.42 -12.89
N LYS A 74 -19.46 -4.46 -12.32
CA LYS A 74 -20.92 -4.66 -12.23
C LYS A 74 -21.51 -4.16 -10.93
N ASN A 75 -20.75 -4.26 -9.83
CA ASN A 75 -21.20 -3.94 -8.48
C ASN A 75 -21.03 -2.46 -8.14
N PHE A 76 -20.30 -1.72 -8.97
CA PHE A 76 -20.01 -0.31 -8.78
C PHE A 76 -20.73 0.54 -9.82
N ASN A 77 -21.21 1.71 -9.39
CA ASN A 77 -21.85 2.65 -10.31
C ASN A 77 -20.77 3.44 -11.07
N TYR A 78 -21.18 4.08 -12.17
CA TYR A 78 -20.28 4.92 -12.96
C TYR A 78 -19.63 6.03 -12.12
N ASN A 79 -20.33 6.56 -11.12
CA ASN A 79 -19.84 7.62 -10.24
C ASN A 79 -18.86 7.15 -9.14
N SER A 80 -18.56 5.85 -9.04
CA SER A 80 -17.59 5.30 -8.08
C SER A 80 -16.13 5.64 -8.42
N PHE A 81 -15.87 6.09 -9.66
CA PHE A 81 -14.58 6.63 -10.06
C PHE A 81 -14.62 8.17 -10.02
N PRO A 82 -13.49 8.86 -9.78
CA PRO A 82 -13.40 10.27 -10.12
C PRO A 82 -13.50 10.49 -11.63
N GLU A 83 -14.19 11.54 -12.06
CA GLU A 83 -14.48 11.84 -13.47
C GLU A 83 -13.24 11.81 -14.37
N VAL A 84 -12.18 12.51 -13.96
CA VAL A 84 -10.89 12.55 -14.68
C VAL A 84 -10.30 11.16 -14.92
N ILE A 85 -10.52 10.21 -14.02
CA ILE A 85 -10.02 8.84 -14.18
C ILE A 85 -10.88 8.09 -15.21
N ARG A 86 -12.20 8.31 -15.22
CA ARG A 86 -13.09 7.66 -16.20
C ARG A 86 -12.82 8.13 -17.61
N GLU A 87 -12.74 9.45 -17.80
CA GLU A 87 -12.43 10.05 -19.09
C GLU A 87 -11.11 9.50 -19.62
N HIS A 88 -10.09 9.43 -18.77
CA HIS A 88 -8.80 8.86 -19.14
C HIS A 88 -8.88 7.37 -19.55
N ILE A 89 -9.64 6.56 -18.81
CA ILE A 89 -9.88 5.15 -19.17
C ILE A 89 -10.59 5.06 -20.52
N ASP A 90 -11.66 5.84 -20.71
CA ASP A 90 -12.49 5.78 -21.91
C ASP A 90 -11.74 6.27 -23.16
N GLU A 91 -10.82 7.22 -23.00
CA GLU A 91 -10.06 7.83 -24.10
C GLU A 91 -8.76 7.10 -24.45
N LEU A 92 -8.05 6.55 -23.46
CA LEU A 92 -6.67 6.04 -23.66
C LEU A 92 -6.53 4.51 -23.59
N SER A 93 -7.58 3.77 -23.24
CA SER A 93 -7.52 2.30 -23.22
C SER A 93 -7.42 1.73 -24.63
N PHE A 94 -6.44 0.85 -24.86
CA PHE A 94 -6.16 0.26 -26.18
C PHE A 94 -6.37 -1.25 -26.25
N SER A 95 -6.02 -1.96 -25.19
CA SER A 95 -6.12 -3.42 -25.17
C SER A 95 -6.61 -3.90 -23.80
N GLU A 96 -7.25 -5.07 -23.80
CA GLU A 96 -7.61 -5.81 -22.59
C GLU A 96 -6.96 -7.20 -22.62
N ILE A 97 -6.46 -7.64 -21.47
CA ILE A 97 -6.04 -9.03 -21.23
C ILE A 97 -6.87 -9.60 -20.08
N SER A 98 -7.60 -10.68 -20.34
CA SER A 98 -8.40 -11.36 -19.32
C SER A 98 -7.80 -12.71 -18.97
N TYR A 99 -7.55 -12.96 -17.69
CA TYR A 99 -7.12 -14.24 -17.14
C TYR A 99 -8.23 -14.87 -16.33
N ASN A 100 -8.40 -16.19 -16.46
CA ASN A 100 -9.35 -16.97 -15.65
C ASN A 100 -8.63 -18.14 -14.98
N PHE A 101 -8.86 -18.32 -13.69
CA PHE A 101 -8.37 -19.46 -12.91
C PHE A 101 -9.24 -19.73 -11.69
N SER A 102 -9.09 -20.92 -11.12
CA SER A 102 -9.76 -21.29 -9.87
C SER A 102 -8.75 -21.58 -8.78
N LEU A 103 -8.99 -21.07 -7.58
CA LEU A 103 -8.09 -21.22 -6.45
C LEU A 103 -8.89 -21.53 -5.17
N PHE A 104 -8.64 -22.69 -4.55
CA PHE A 104 -9.33 -23.15 -3.33
C PHE A 104 -10.87 -23.13 -3.41
N GLY A 105 -11.42 -23.51 -4.57
CA GLY A 105 -12.87 -23.51 -4.81
C GLY A 105 -13.47 -22.13 -5.11
N ARG A 106 -12.63 -21.09 -5.25
CA ARG A 106 -13.04 -19.75 -5.72
C ARG A 106 -12.75 -19.60 -7.20
N SER A 107 -13.66 -18.95 -7.92
CA SER A 107 -13.44 -18.55 -9.32
C SER A 107 -12.86 -17.14 -9.36
N CYS A 108 -11.72 -16.98 -10.01
CA CYS A 108 -11.00 -15.71 -10.11
C CYS A 108 -10.87 -15.29 -11.57
N LYS A 109 -11.33 -14.07 -11.88
CA LYS A 109 -11.10 -13.41 -13.17
C LYS A 109 -10.26 -12.16 -12.95
N VAL A 110 -9.15 -12.03 -13.68
CA VAL A 110 -8.27 -10.86 -13.62
C VAL A 110 -8.26 -10.19 -14.98
N ILE A 111 -8.64 -8.91 -15.03
CA ILE A 111 -8.79 -8.14 -16.26
C ILE A 111 -7.81 -6.99 -16.21
N PHE A 112 -6.89 -6.94 -17.16
CA PHE A 112 -5.98 -5.81 -17.36
C PHE A 112 -6.44 -5.01 -18.57
N VAL A 113 -7.00 -3.84 -18.34
CA VAL A 113 -7.22 -2.83 -19.39
C VAL A 113 -6.01 -1.91 -19.38
N VAL A 114 -5.41 -1.65 -20.55
CA VAL A 114 -4.11 -0.98 -20.65
C VAL A 114 -4.04 0.03 -21.79
N GLU A 115 -3.22 1.05 -21.62
CA GLU A 115 -2.93 2.10 -22.62
C GLU A 115 -1.88 1.67 -23.66
N ASP A 116 -1.66 0.36 -23.84
CA ASP A 116 -0.63 -0.18 -24.73
C ASP A 116 -1.25 -0.92 -25.93
N PRO A 117 -0.99 -0.48 -27.17
CA PRO A 117 -1.46 -1.17 -28.36
C PRO A 117 -0.70 -2.46 -28.69
N ASN A 118 0.45 -2.74 -28.05
CA ASN A 118 1.31 -3.90 -28.35
C ASN A 118 1.45 -4.85 -27.15
N ILE A 119 0.33 -5.08 -26.45
CA ILE A 119 0.29 -5.87 -25.23
C ILE A 119 0.75 -7.32 -25.41
N GLU A 120 0.62 -7.86 -26.62
CA GLU A 120 1.07 -9.18 -27.04
C GLU A 120 2.57 -9.39 -26.79
N LEU A 121 3.36 -8.31 -26.93
CA LEU A 121 4.81 -8.34 -26.67
C LEU A 121 5.15 -8.38 -25.17
N LYS A 122 4.18 -8.09 -24.30
CA LYS A 122 4.34 -7.98 -22.84
C LYS A 122 3.65 -9.09 -22.07
N ILE A 123 3.08 -10.11 -22.72
CA ILE A 123 2.37 -11.21 -22.05
C ILE A 123 3.18 -11.89 -20.95
N ARG A 124 4.48 -12.05 -21.13
CA ARG A 124 5.34 -12.59 -20.07
C ARG A 124 5.32 -11.75 -18.80
N THR A 125 5.22 -10.43 -18.92
CA THR A 125 5.09 -9.51 -17.78
C THR A 125 3.76 -9.71 -17.06
N TYR A 126 2.64 -9.74 -17.78
CA TYR A 126 1.32 -9.94 -17.19
C TYR A 126 1.15 -11.34 -16.59
N ASN A 127 1.73 -12.37 -17.19
CA ASN A 127 1.83 -13.70 -16.58
C ASN A 127 2.58 -13.65 -15.24
N ASN A 128 3.66 -12.88 -15.14
CA ASN A 128 4.36 -12.69 -13.86
C ASN A 128 3.53 -11.88 -12.85
N TYR A 129 2.67 -10.97 -13.30
CA TYR A 129 1.75 -10.25 -12.42
C TYR A 129 0.68 -11.19 -11.86
N VAL A 130 0.08 -12.02 -12.72
CA VAL A 130 -0.90 -13.03 -12.33
C VAL A 130 -0.28 -14.07 -11.39
N ASP A 131 0.97 -14.48 -11.63
CA ASP A 131 1.72 -15.34 -10.71
C ASP A 131 1.81 -14.74 -9.29
N SER A 132 2.16 -13.46 -9.18
CA SER A 132 2.21 -12.75 -7.90
C SER A 132 0.83 -12.62 -7.25
N ILE A 133 -0.21 -12.37 -8.05
CA ILE A 133 -1.60 -12.32 -7.58
C ILE A 133 -2.01 -13.68 -7.00
N ILE A 134 -1.71 -14.78 -7.71
CA ILE A 134 -2.01 -16.14 -7.24
C ILE A 134 -1.23 -16.47 -5.97
N MET A 135 0.04 -16.08 -5.88
CA MET A 135 0.82 -16.25 -4.66
C MET A 135 0.21 -15.48 -3.48
N TRP A 136 -0.23 -14.25 -3.68
CA TRP A 136 -0.87 -13.48 -2.62
C TRP A 136 -2.24 -14.05 -2.23
N LEU A 137 -3.08 -14.42 -3.19
CA LEU A 137 -4.37 -15.08 -2.94
C LEU A 137 -4.21 -16.42 -2.22
N TYR A 138 -3.10 -17.14 -2.45
CA TYR A 138 -2.73 -18.32 -1.67
C TYR A 138 -2.53 -17.99 -0.19
N ILE A 139 -1.74 -16.95 0.09
CA ILE A 139 -1.46 -16.52 1.46
C ILE A 139 -2.74 -16.02 2.11
N LEU A 140 -3.52 -15.17 1.43
CA LEU A 140 -4.81 -14.68 1.92
C LEU A 140 -5.73 -15.80 2.38
N ASN A 141 -5.80 -16.89 1.62
CA ASN A 141 -6.63 -18.04 1.98
C ASN A 141 -6.24 -18.70 3.32
N LEU A 142 -5.00 -18.55 3.78
CA LEU A 142 -4.56 -19.03 5.10
C LEU A 142 -5.14 -18.21 6.25
N TYR A 143 -5.46 -16.93 6.00
CA TYR A 143 -5.85 -15.95 7.02
C TYR A 143 -7.33 -15.55 6.94
N SER A 144 -7.95 -15.67 5.78
CA SER A 144 -9.30 -15.18 5.51
C SER A 144 -10.41 -16.19 5.90
N PRO A 145 -11.59 -15.71 6.32
CA PRO A 145 -12.78 -16.56 6.39
C PRO A 145 -13.16 -17.15 5.03
N LYS A 146 -13.73 -18.36 5.01
CA LYS A 146 -14.09 -19.06 3.77
C LYS A 146 -15.29 -18.43 3.04
N GLN A 147 -16.10 -17.63 3.74
CA GLN A 147 -17.36 -17.09 3.20
C GLN A 147 -17.22 -15.82 2.35
N CYS A 148 -16.05 -15.16 2.36
CA CYS A 148 -15.81 -13.95 1.57
C CYS A 148 -15.27 -14.31 0.17
N ALA A 149 -15.69 -13.55 -0.85
CA ALA A 149 -15.19 -13.57 -2.22
C ALA A 149 -15.18 -14.98 -2.85
N ASN A 150 -16.33 -15.64 -2.89
CA ASN A 150 -16.49 -16.95 -3.55
C ASN A 150 -16.24 -16.84 -5.07
N SER A 151 -16.69 -15.72 -5.66
CA SER A 151 -16.26 -15.26 -6.98
C SER A 151 -15.53 -13.94 -6.82
N LEU A 152 -14.39 -13.79 -7.50
CA LEU A 152 -13.58 -12.57 -7.46
C LEU A 152 -13.25 -12.11 -8.88
N VAL A 153 -13.65 -10.89 -9.21
CA VAL A 153 -13.24 -10.20 -10.43
C VAL A 153 -12.36 -9.01 -10.06
N ILE A 154 -11.18 -8.93 -10.67
CA ILE A 154 -10.20 -7.89 -10.39
C ILE A 154 -9.98 -7.08 -11.67
N TYR A 155 -10.36 -5.81 -11.64
CA TYR A 155 -10.18 -4.88 -12.75
C TYR A 155 -8.94 -4.03 -12.49
N PHE A 156 -7.93 -4.22 -13.33
CA PHE A 156 -6.74 -3.39 -13.40
C PHE A 156 -6.84 -2.49 -14.63
N TYR A 157 -7.25 -1.22 -14.46
CA TYR A 157 -7.28 -0.27 -15.60
C TYR A 157 -5.92 0.33 -15.95
N PHE A 158 -4.92 0.12 -15.08
CA PHE A 158 -3.50 0.46 -15.31
C PHE A 158 -3.27 1.78 -16.03
N THR A 159 -4.02 2.81 -15.62
CA THR A 159 -3.85 4.13 -16.18
C THR A 159 -2.46 4.69 -15.85
N SER A 160 -1.97 5.55 -16.72
CA SER A 160 -0.72 6.29 -16.51
C SER A 160 -0.85 7.47 -15.54
N LEU A 161 -2.05 7.72 -15.01
CA LEU A 161 -2.30 8.69 -13.96
C LEU A 161 -1.47 8.38 -12.70
N GLU A 162 -1.00 9.43 -12.04
CA GLU A 162 -0.18 9.35 -10.83
C GLU A 162 -0.81 10.17 -9.70
N LYS A 163 -0.55 9.76 -8.46
CA LYS A 163 -0.94 10.53 -7.28
C LYS A 163 -0.05 11.74 -7.11
N LYS A 164 -0.66 12.92 -7.07
CA LYS A 164 0.06 14.20 -6.96
C LYS A 164 -0.67 15.17 -6.04
N LEU A 165 0.12 15.96 -5.31
CA LEU A 165 -0.36 17.16 -4.65
C LEU A 165 -0.97 18.11 -5.69
N PRO A 166 -2.05 18.82 -5.33
CA PRO A 166 -2.55 19.94 -6.13
C PRO A 166 -1.49 21.02 -6.31
N ASP A 167 -1.68 21.88 -7.32
CA ASP A 167 -0.77 23.00 -7.60
C ASP A 167 -0.77 24.09 -6.52
N SER A 168 -1.81 24.11 -5.68
CA SER A 168 -1.96 25.08 -4.59
C SER A 168 -2.59 24.45 -3.36
N ASN A 169 -2.12 24.89 -2.18
CA ASN A 169 -2.60 24.47 -0.86
C ASN A 169 -4.01 24.96 -0.51
N ILE A 170 -4.63 25.79 -1.37
CA ILE A 170 -6.05 26.13 -1.24
C ILE A 170 -6.96 24.93 -1.53
N HIS A 171 -6.48 23.96 -2.31
CA HIS A 171 -7.23 22.78 -2.71
C HIS A 171 -7.25 21.72 -1.61
N ILE A 172 -8.39 21.04 -1.50
CA ILE A 172 -8.62 19.95 -0.55
C ILE A 172 -8.05 18.66 -1.14
N LEU A 173 -7.31 17.88 -0.33
CA LEU A 173 -6.88 16.54 -0.74
C LEU A 173 -8.09 15.60 -0.77
N ASP A 174 -8.21 14.85 -1.85
CA ASP A 174 -9.42 14.10 -2.21
C ASP A 174 -9.03 12.83 -2.97
N GLU A 175 -10.00 11.98 -3.30
CA GLU A 175 -9.79 10.66 -3.92
C GLU A 175 -8.91 10.73 -5.18
N LYS A 176 -9.10 11.74 -6.05
CA LYS A 176 -8.28 11.92 -7.26
C LYS A 176 -6.80 12.19 -6.99
N HIS A 177 -6.45 12.63 -5.79
CA HIS A 177 -5.07 12.91 -5.39
C HIS A 177 -4.42 11.71 -4.69
N VAL A 178 -5.20 10.90 -3.97
CA VAL A 178 -4.69 9.92 -2.97
C VAL A 178 -5.09 8.47 -3.25
N ASN A 179 -6.32 8.21 -3.72
CA ASN A 179 -6.88 6.86 -3.79
C ASN A 179 -6.55 6.24 -5.14
N THR A 180 -6.08 4.99 -5.20
CA THR A 180 -5.75 4.28 -6.45
C THR A 180 -6.77 3.20 -6.81
N ALA A 181 -7.65 2.87 -5.88
CA ALA A 181 -8.54 1.73 -5.98
C ALA A 181 -9.76 1.90 -5.07
N PHE A 182 -10.71 0.99 -5.24
CA PHE A 182 -11.83 0.80 -4.33
C PHE A 182 -12.33 -0.65 -4.40
N THR A 183 -12.96 -1.08 -3.31
CA THR A 183 -13.62 -2.38 -3.19
C THR A 183 -14.75 -2.32 -2.15
N THR A 184 -15.42 -3.45 -1.93
CA THR A 184 -16.38 -3.65 -0.85
C THR A 184 -15.85 -4.66 0.18
N THR A 185 -16.25 -4.52 1.44
CA THR A 185 -15.86 -5.44 2.51
C THR A 185 -16.65 -6.76 2.45
N CYS A 186 -15.93 -7.89 2.32
CA CYS A 186 -16.48 -9.27 2.35
C CYS A 186 -17.76 -9.53 1.54
N PRO A 187 -17.86 -9.13 0.25
CA PRO A 187 -18.96 -9.57 -0.60
C PRO A 187 -18.83 -11.07 -0.93
N LYS A 188 -19.94 -11.74 -1.29
CA LYS A 188 -19.89 -13.10 -1.86
C LYS A 188 -19.38 -13.08 -3.30
N ASP A 189 -19.94 -12.18 -4.11
CA ASP A 189 -19.53 -11.89 -5.48
C ASP A 189 -18.73 -10.59 -5.47
N SER A 190 -17.42 -10.74 -5.58
CA SER A 190 -16.47 -9.70 -5.24
C SER A 190 -15.91 -9.01 -6.47
N GLU A 191 -15.80 -7.69 -6.40
CA GLU A 191 -15.08 -6.88 -7.36
C GLU A 191 -14.03 -6.00 -6.67
N ILE A 192 -12.82 -6.01 -7.21
CA ILE A 192 -11.74 -5.09 -6.83
C ILE A 192 -11.40 -4.26 -8.06
N VAL A 193 -11.35 -2.94 -7.92
CA VAL A 193 -11.01 -2.03 -9.00
C VAL A 193 -9.76 -1.26 -8.64
N ILE A 194 -8.72 -1.38 -9.47
CA ILE A 194 -7.44 -0.69 -9.31
C ILE A 194 -7.16 0.07 -10.60
N PHE A 195 -7.25 1.40 -10.52
CA PHE A 195 -7.26 2.22 -11.74
C PHE A 195 -5.92 2.83 -12.11
N ARG A 196 -4.99 3.04 -11.18
CA ARG A 196 -3.61 3.47 -11.54
C ARG A 196 -2.67 2.27 -11.60
N HIS A 197 -1.75 2.28 -12.57
CA HIS A 197 -0.65 1.31 -12.59
C HIS A 197 0.34 1.55 -11.43
N GLU A 198 0.44 2.80 -10.96
CA GLU A 198 1.24 3.19 -9.81
C GLU A 198 0.89 2.37 -8.55
N GLU A 199 1.89 1.67 -8.00
CA GLU A 199 1.83 0.89 -6.76
C GLU A 199 0.83 -0.27 -6.79
N TRP A 200 0.46 -0.74 -7.98
CA TRP A 200 -0.68 -1.62 -8.18
C TRP A 200 -0.66 -2.88 -7.30
N PHE A 201 0.51 -3.50 -7.07
CA PHE A 201 0.59 -4.74 -6.31
C PHE A 201 0.36 -4.50 -4.80
N LYS A 202 0.92 -3.42 -4.25
CA LYS A 202 0.66 -2.98 -2.88
C LYS A 202 -0.82 -2.63 -2.72
N VAL A 203 -1.38 -1.90 -3.67
CA VAL A 203 -2.81 -1.53 -3.66
C VAL A 203 -3.69 -2.78 -3.78
N PHE A 204 -3.31 -3.76 -4.61
CA PHE A 204 -4.02 -5.04 -4.65
C PHE A 204 -4.02 -5.75 -3.30
N ILE A 205 -2.88 -5.78 -2.61
CA ILE A 205 -2.81 -6.30 -1.24
C ILE A 205 -3.78 -5.52 -0.33
N HIS A 206 -3.74 -4.19 -0.36
CA HIS A 206 -4.64 -3.32 0.41
C HIS A 206 -6.13 -3.66 0.16
N GLU A 207 -6.59 -3.65 -1.08
CA GLU A 207 -8.00 -3.91 -1.40
C GLU A 207 -8.42 -5.32 -0.96
N THR A 208 -7.55 -6.32 -1.12
CA THR A 208 -7.88 -7.68 -0.67
C THR A 208 -8.00 -7.81 0.85
N PHE A 209 -7.36 -6.95 1.65
CA PHE A 209 -7.57 -6.94 3.11
C PHE A 209 -9.02 -6.59 3.46
N HIS A 210 -9.57 -5.54 2.85
CA HIS A 210 -11.00 -5.20 3.00
C HIS A 210 -11.88 -6.32 2.45
N ASN A 211 -11.57 -6.78 1.24
CA ASN A 211 -12.38 -7.73 0.50
C ASN A 211 -12.49 -9.10 1.19
N PHE A 212 -11.42 -9.53 1.87
CA PHE A 212 -11.37 -10.78 2.63
C PHE A 212 -11.56 -10.58 4.14
N ALA A 213 -12.04 -9.40 4.56
CA ALA A 213 -12.39 -9.08 5.94
C ALA A 213 -11.24 -9.27 6.95
N LEU A 214 -10.00 -9.02 6.54
CA LEU A 214 -8.81 -9.12 7.38
C LEU A 214 -8.60 -7.90 8.28
N ASP A 215 -9.27 -6.79 7.98
CA ASP A 215 -9.27 -5.59 8.79
C ASP A 215 -10.50 -5.55 9.72
N PHE A 216 -10.90 -4.36 10.17
CA PHE A 216 -12.09 -4.16 11.00
C PHE A 216 -13.04 -3.11 10.41
N SER A 217 -13.06 -2.97 9.09
CA SER A 217 -13.96 -2.06 8.37
C SER A 217 -15.44 -2.39 8.56
N ASP A 218 -15.77 -3.66 8.85
CA ASP A 218 -17.13 -4.15 9.14
C ASP A 218 -17.57 -3.99 10.61
N MET A 219 -16.73 -3.38 11.46
CA MET A 219 -17.07 -3.10 12.86
C MET A 219 -17.63 -1.68 13.06
N ASN A 220 -18.29 -1.45 14.19
CA ASN A 220 -18.53 -0.08 14.66
C ASN A 220 -17.18 0.55 15.05
N ASN A 221 -16.86 1.69 14.44
CA ASN A 221 -15.59 2.38 14.59
C ASN A 221 -15.67 3.66 15.45
N ASN A 222 -16.84 4.01 16.00
CA ASN A 222 -17.07 5.30 16.68
C ASN A 222 -16.14 5.54 17.87
N ASP A 223 -15.93 4.52 18.71
CA ASP A 223 -15.07 4.68 19.90
C ASP A 223 -13.60 4.91 19.51
N CYS A 224 -13.11 4.16 18.53
CA CYS A 224 -11.75 4.37 18.03
C CYS A 224 -11.61 5.71 17.32
N HIS A 225 -12.60 6.08 16.51
CA HIS A 225 -12.67 7.36 15.83
C HIS A 225 -12.58 8.52 16.84
N ASN A 226 -13.43 8.51 17.87
CA ASN A 226 -13.44 9.54 18.92
C ASN A 226 -12.12 9.57 19.70
N TYR A 227 -11.56 8.40 20.03
CA TYR A 227 -10.27 8.31 20.71
C TYR A 227 -9.15 8.95 19.88
N LEU A 228 -9.06 8.60 18.60
CA LEU A 228 -8.03 9.10 17.69
C LEU A 228 -8.18 10.58 17.40
N LEU A 229 -9.40 11.12 17.26
CA LEU A 229 -9.63 12.56 17.16
C LEU A 229 -9.35 13.31 18.47
N GLY A 230 -9.42 12.63 19.61
CA GLY A 230 -8.93 13.14 20.89
C GLY A 230 -7.42 13.37 20.89
N LEU A 231 -6.67 12.55 20.14
CA LEU A 231 -5.22 12.68 19.96
C LEU A 231 -4.88 13.70 18.86
N PHE A 232 -5.45 13.50 17.68
CA PHE A 232 -5.26 14.31 16.47
C PHE A 232 -6.49 15.18 16.26
N LYS A 233 -6.44 16.41 16.74
CA LYS A 233 -7.59 17.31 16.92
C LYS A 233 -8.03 18.01 15.63
N VAL A 234 -8.01 17.27 14.52
CA VAL A 234 -8.37 17.73 13.18
C VAL A 234 -9.83 17.42 12.87
N ASN A 235 -10.36 18.04 11.81
CA ASN A 235 -11.67 17.67 11.27
C ASN A 235 -11.49 16.57 10.22
N SER A 236 -11.76 15.32 10.60
CA SER A 236 -11.52 14.12 9.78
C SER A 236 -12.56 13.05 10.11
N PHE A 237 -13.00 12.29 9.11
CA PHE A 237 -13.68 11.02 9.35
C PHE A 237 -12.65 9.89 9.43
N VAL A 238 -12.14 9.63 10.65
CA VAL A 238 -11.02 8.69 10.84
C VAL A 238 -11.45 7.25 10.62
N ASN A 239 -11.21 6.73 9.42
CA ASN A 239 -11.29 5.32 9.11
C ASN A 239 -10.00 4.61 9.54
N SER A 240 -9.88 4.27 10.83
CA SER A 240 -8.62 3.74 11.36
C SER A 240 -8.24 2.35 10.83
N TYR A 241 -9.21 1.60 10.28
CA TYR A 241 -8.96 0.35 9.57
C TYR A 241 -8.13 0.57 8.30
N GLU A 242 -8.24 1.73 7.64
CA GLU A 242 -7.41 2.11 6.48
C GLU A 242 -5.94 2.16 6.85
N ALA A 243 -5.62 2.68 8.04
CA ALA A 243 -4.24 2.71 8.52
C ALA A 243 -3.71 1.30 8.82
N TYR A 244 -4.54 0.42 9.38
CA TYR A 244 -4.19 -0.98 9.64
C TYR A 244 -3.91 -1.73 8.34
N THR A 245 -4.80 -1.57 7.37
CA THR A 245 -4.70 -2.18 6.03
C THR A 245 -3.48 -1.66 5.28
N GLU A 246 -3.26 -0.35 5.27
CA GLU A 246 -2.12 0.27 4.57
C GLU A 246 -0.78 -0.16 5.21
N PHE A 247 -0.70 -0.26 6.54
CA PHE A 247 0.48 -0.81 7.21
C PHE A 247 0.81 -2.22 6.70
N TRP A 248 -0.17 -3.13 6.70
CA TRP A 248 0.08 -4.49 6.25
C TRP A 248 0.37 -4.58 4.76
N ALA A 249 -0.30 -3.76 3.94
CA ALA A 249 -0.04 -3.71 2.51
C ALA A 249 1.43 -3.34 2.22
N GLU A 250 1.98 -2.34 2.92
CA GLU A 250 3.39 -1.96 2.80
C GLU A 250 4.34 -3.04 3.32
N ILE A 251 4.06 -3.63 4.49
CA ILE A 251 4.89 -4.71 5.04
C ILE A 251 4.92 -5.92 4.09
N ILE A 252 3.77 -6.42 3.67
CA ILE A 252 3.69 -7.58 2.77
C ILE A 252 4.36 -7.27 1.43
N ASN A 253 4.12 -6.10 0.85
CA ASN A 253 4.77 -5.68 -0.39
C ASN A 253 6.30 -5.61 -0.26
N ALA A 254 6.83 -5.08 0.86
CA ALA A 254 8.26 -5.09 1.15
C ALA A 254 8.82 -6.52 1.30
N LEU A 255 8.05 -7.45 1.88
CA LEU A 255 8.44 -8.86 1.97
C LEU A 255 8.42 -9.56 0.61
N PHE A 256 7.48 -9.24 -0.28
CA PHE A 256 7.55 -9.69 -1.67
C PHE A 256 8.76 -9.09 -2.39
N CYS A 257 9.11 -7.82 -2.16
CA CYS A 257 10.35 -7.24 -2.69
C CYS A 257 11.58 -8.02 -2.22
N SER A 258 11.62 -8.38 -0.93
CA SER A 258 12.68 -9.21 -0.35
C SER A 258 12.77 -10.58 -1.01
N PHE A 259 11.65 -11.29 -1.11
CA PHE A 259 11.56 -12.60 -1.74
C PHE A 259 11.98 -12.57 -3.22
N TYR A 260 11.50 -11.59 -4.00
CA TYR A 260 11.88 -11.48 -5.40
C TYR A 260 13.35 -11.14 -5.61
N SER A 261 14.00 -10.54 -4.61
CA SER A 261 15.42 -10.17 -4.60
C SER A 261 16.36 -11.32 -4.21
N LEU A 262 15.82 -12.45 -3.71
CA LEU A 262 16.62 -13.64 -3.41
C LEU A 262 17.33 -14.19 -4.65
N LYS A 263 18.62 -14.51 -4.49
CA LYS A 263 19.46 -15.09 -5.56
C LYS A 263 19.03 -16.50 -5.96
N ASP A 264 18.65 -17.35 -5.00
CA ASP A 264 18.18 -18.71 -5.24
C ASP A 264 16.84 -18.95 -4.54
N LYS A 265 15.77 -18.97 -5.33
CA LYS A 265 14.39 -19.15 -4.84
C LYS A 265 14.00 -20.62 -4.64
N ASN A 266 14.78 -21.55 -5.18
CA ASN A 266 14.41 -22.97 -5.32
C ASN A 266 15.39 -23.93 -4.64
N GLY A 267 16.53 -23.45 -4.13
CA GLY A 267 17.57 -24.28 -3.53
C GLY A 267 17.22 -24.83 -2.15
N GLU A 268 16.80 -26.09 -2.07
CA GLU A 268 16.64 -26.84 -0.81
C GLU A 268 17.96 -26.95 0.00
N LYS A 269 19.12 -26.82 -0.65
CA LYS A 269 20.45 -26.90 -0.01
C LYS A 269 20.87 -25.63 0.74
N SER A 270 20.00 -24.61 0.87
CA SER A 270 20.37 -23.33 1.50
C SER A 270 19.25 -22.61 2.26
N ALA A 271 18.32 -23.35 2.90
CA ALA A 271 17.21 -22.74 3.65
C ALA A 271 17.66 -21.63 4.63
N ILE A 272 18.68 -21.90 5.46
CA ILE A 272 19.23 -20.94 6.43
C ILE A 272 19.85 -19.72 5.74
N LYS A 273 20.51 -19.89 4.58
CA LYS A 273 21.09 -18.78 3.83
C LYS A 273 20.00 -17.89 3.24
N ASN A 274 18.95 -18.50 2.69
CA ASN A 274 17.82 -17.79 2.12
C ASN A 274 17.03 -17.04 3.20
N GLU A 275 16.87 -17.60 4.39
CA GLU A 275 16.26 -16.90 5.53
C GLU A 275 17.06 -15.66 5.94
N LYS A 276 18.39 -15.77 6.05
CA LYS A 276 19.26 -14.64 6.38
C LYS A 276 19.23 -13.56 5.29
N GLU A 277 19.30 -13.96 4.02
CA GLU A 277 19.22 -13.04 2.88
C GLU A 277 17.85 -12.36 2.81
N PHE A 278 16.77 -13.12 3.03
CA PHE A 278 15.40 -12.60 3.09
C PHE A 278 15.25 -11.59 4.22
N LEU A 279 15.71 -11.90 5.44
CA LEU A 279 15.59 -11.00 6.57
C LEU A 279 16.40 -9.72 6.36
N SER A 280 17.60 -9.82 5.78
CA SER A 280 18.41 -8.65 5.45
C SER A 280 17.75 -7.76 4.40
N ASN A 281 17.19 -8.36 3.34
CA ASN A 281 16.46 -7.62 2.32
C ASN A 281 15.14 -7.04 2.86
N ALA A 282 14.44 -7.75 3.73
CA ALA A 282 13.20 -7.28 4.36
C ALA A 282 13.48 -6.09 5.29
N GLU A 283 14.52 -6.17 6.13
CA GLU A 283 14.97 -5.06 6.97
C GLU A 283 15.33 -3.83 6.12
N PHE A 284 16.01 -4.03 4.99
CA PHE A 284 16.30 -2.97 4.03
C PHE A 284 15.02 -2.31 3.50
N PHE A 285 14.11 -3.07 2.89
CA PHE A 285 12.90 -2.50 2.27
C PHE A 285 11.97 -1.86 3.31
N ILE A 286 11.76 -2.48 4.46
CA ILE A 286 10.89 -1.93 5.52
C ILE A 286 11.48 -0.61 6.05
N ASN A 287 12.79 -0.48 6.22
CA ASN A 287 13.39 0.78 6.67
C ASN A 287 13.24 1.90 5.62
N PHE A 288 13.26 1.58 4.33
CA PHE A 288 12.91 2.56 3.30
C PHE A 288 11.44 2.96 3.36
N GLU A 289 10.51 2.01 3.52
CA GLU A 289 9.09 2.33 3.69
C GLU A 289 8.83 3.21 4.91
N ARG A 290 9.55 2.99 6.02
CA ARG A 290 9.47 3.85 7.22
C ARG A 290 9.91 5.28 6.94
N CYS A 291 11.10 5.46 6.37
CA CYS A 291 11.63 6.79 6.07
C CYS A 291 10.73 7.50 5.04
N TYR A 292 10.20 6.75 4.08
CA TYR A 292 9.28 7.30 3.09
C TYR A 292 7.93 7.67 3.68
N SER A 293 7.40 6.89 4.64
CA SER A 293 6.18 7.20 5.38
C SER A 293 6.31 8.52 6.15
N LEU A 294 7.44 8.70 6.86
CA LEU A 294 7.77 9.96 7.54
C LEU A 294 7.86 11.13 6.56
N PHE A 295 8.57 10.93 5.44
CA PHE A 295 8.68 11.94 4.38
C PHE A 295 7.31 12.34 3.81
N GLN A 296 6.43 11.38 3.52
CA GLN A 296 5.09 11.65 3.01
C GLN A 296 4.21 12.34 4.04
N LEU A 297 4.26 11.92 5.32
CA LEU A 297 3.57 12.59 6.42
C LEU A 297 3.94 14.07 6.46
N VAL A 298 5.24 14.36 6.60
CA VAL A 298 5.74 15.73 6.75
C VAL A 298 5.42 16.56 5.53
N LYS A 299 5.62 16.01 4.32
CA LYS A 299 5.30 16.70 3.06
C LYS A 299 3.82 17.03 2.93
N VAL A 300 2.92 16.13 3.31
CA VAL A 300 1.47 16.38 3.26
C VAL A 300 1.06 17.48 4.23
N LEU A 301 1.60 17.47 5.46
CA LEU A 301 1.32 18.52 6.43
C LEU A 301 1.91 19.86 6.01
N ASP A 302 3.16 19.86 5.54
CA ASP A 302 3.84 21.04 5.02
C ASP A 302 3.11 21.64 3.81
N PHE A 303 2.56 20.82 2.91
CA PHE A 303 1.67 21.30 1.85
C PHE A 303 0.46 22.03 2.41
N MET A 304 -0.16 21.53 3.47
CA MET A 304 -1.26 22.20 4.16
C MET A 304 -0.81 23.43 4.98
N GLY A 305 0.49 23.66 5.16
CA GLY A 305 1.01 24.72 6.05
C GLY A 305 0.93 24.35 7.52
N LEU A 306 1.06 23.05 7.84
CA LEU A 306 1.02 22.50 9.19
C LEU A 306 2.32 21.76 9.51
N SER A 307 2.70 21.79 10.78
CA SER A 307 3.67 20.85 11.37
C SER A 307 2.95 19.66 11.99
N TYR A 308 3.69 18.60 12.33
CA TYR A 308 3.09 17.48 13.06
C TYR A 308 2.56 17.87 14.44
N GLU A 309 3.24 18.80 15.12
CA GLU A 309 2.83 19.25 16.46
C GLU A 309 1.45 19.92 16.45
N ASP A 310 1.11 20.61 15.36
CA ASP A 310 -0.16 21.30 15.22
C ASP A 310 -1.35 20.36 15.34
N LEU A 311 -1.17 19.10 14.96
CA LEU A 311 -2.23 18.08 15.00
C LEU A 311 -2.67 17.76 16.44
N TYR A 312 -1.79 17.91 17.44
CA TYR A 312 -2.05 17.46 18.81
C TYR A 312 -1.88 18.51 19.90
N LEU A 313 -1.17 19.62 19.65
CA LEU A 313 -0.86 20.59 20.69
C LEU A 313 -2.11 21.36 21.12
N ASN A 314 -2.20 21.60 22.43
CA ASN A 314 -3.28 22.38 23.06
C ASN A 314 -2.99 23.89 23.06
N LYS A 315 -2.20 24.38 22.11
CA LYS A 315 -1.96 25.82 21.93
C LYS A 315 -3.10 26.42 21.11
N GLN A 316 -3.47 27.67 21.42
CA GLN A 316 -4.50 28.39 20.67
C GLN A 316 -4.12 28.51 19.18
N GLU A 317 -2.86 28.80 18.89
CA GLU A 317 -2.31 28.87 17.54
C GLU A 317 -2.50 27.57 16.76
N SER A 318 -2.00 26.43 17.26
CA SER A 318 -2.20 25.11 16.65
C SER A 318 -3.68 24.76 16.46
N SER A 319 -4.56 25.20 17.38
CA SER A 319 -6.02 25.03 17.26
C SER A 319 -6.62 25.81 16.11
N VAL A 320 -6.17 27.05 15.90
CA VAL A 320 -6.59 27.85 14.75
C VAL A 320 -6.06 27.20 13.47
N LEU A 321 -4.75 26.91 13.41
CA LEU A 321 -4.09 26.34 12.23
C LEU A 321 -4.78 25.06 11.75
N ARG A 322 -4.97 24.05 12.61
CA ARG A 322 -5.59 22.79 12.18
C ARG A 322 -7.06 22.91 11.80
N LYS A 323 -7.81 23.88 12.36
CA LYS A 323 -9.20 24.12 11.97
C LYS A 323 -9.31 24.80 10.60
N THR A 324 -8.32 25.62 10.24
CA THR A 324 -8.35 26.41 9.00
C THR A 324 -7.61 25.75 7.84
N LEU A 325 -6.53 25.01 8.13
CA LEU A 325 -5.57 24.52 7.15
C LEU A 325 -5.66 23.02 6.90
N TYR A 326 -6.05 22.21 7.89
CA TYR A 326 -6.18 20.77 7.69
C TYR A 326 -7.43 20.48 6.84
N LYS A 327 -7.23 19.95 5.63
CA LYS A 327 -8.30 19.76 4.65
C LYS A 327 -8.14 18.45 3.90
N GLU A 328 -9.02 17.50 4.23
CA GLU A 328 -9.16 16.24 3.51
C GLU A 328 -10.64 15.93 3.20
N LYS A 329 -10.86 15.19 2.12
CA LYS A 329 -12.14 14.54 1.75
C LYS A 329 -11.98 13.02 1.57
N THR A 330 -10.78 12.50 1.82
CA THR A 330 -10.42 11.09 1.82
C THR A 330 -9.55 10.80 3.05
N ASN A 331 -9.09 9.57 3.22
CA ASN A 331 -8.44 9.05 4.43
C ASN A 331 -6.98 9.54 4.66
N VAL A 332 -6.67 10.82 4.43
CA VAL A 332 -5.29 11.36 4.54
C VAL A 332 -4.72 11.17 5.95
N LEU A 333 -5.50 11.42 7.00
CA LEU A 333 -5.09 11.16 8.38
C LEU A 333 -4.71 9.70 8.62
N ALA A 334 -5.48 8.76 8.08
CA ALA A 334 -5.23 7.33 8.26
C ALA A 334 -3.97 6.89 7.50
N TYR A 335 -3.90 7.22 6.20
CA TYR A 335 -2.82 6.79 5.30
C TYR A 335 -1.47 7.41 5.61
N TYR A 336 -1.41 8.71 5.91
CA TYR A 336 -0.13 9.41 6.05
C TYR A 336 0.27 9.65 7.50
N VAL A 337 -0.67 9.77 8.43
CA VAL A 337 -0.35 10.09 9.83
C VAL A 337 -0.39 8.85 10.72
N ILE A 338 -1.56 8.22 10.87
CA ILE A 338 -1.75 7.09 11.80
C ILE A 338 -0.92 5.88 11.37
N LYS A 339 -0.91 5.55 10.07
CA LYS A 339 -0.05 4.49 9.53
C LYS A 339 1.43 4.75 9.82
N THR A 340 1.89 5.99 9.69
CA THR A 340 3.29 6.34 9.96
C THR A 340 3.67 6.15 11.42
N VAL A 341 2.76 6.39 12.38
CA VAL A 341 3.00 6.07 13.80
C VAL A 341 3.28 4.57 13.97
N MET A 342 2.55 3.71 13.27
CA MET A 342 2.76 2.26 13.27
C MET A 342 4.06 1.86 12.56
N MET A 343 4.31 2.40 11.36
CA MET A 343 5.54 2.12 10.60
C MET A 343 6.79 2.55 11.37
N ASN A 344 6.78 3.73 12.00
CA ASN A 344 7.89 4.19 12.81
C ASN A 344 8.23 3.19 13.93
N ASN A 345 7.21 2.52 14.48
CA ASN A 345 7.31 1.52 15.55
C ASN A 345 6.99 0.08 15.07
N TYR A 346 7.27 -0.25 13.80
CA TYR A 346 6.84 -1.52 13.21
C TYR A 346 7.26 -2.78 13.98
N PRO A 347 8.44 -2.88 14.65
CA PRO A 347 8.80 -4.11 15.36
C PRO A 347 7.84 -4.37 16.53
N SER A 348 7.49 -3.30 17.25
CA SER A 348 6.52 -3.34 18.34
C SER A 348 5.10 -3.57 17.83
N PHE A 349 4.73 -3.02 16.67
CA PHE A 349 3.40 -3.23 16.12
C PHE A 349 3.20 -4.64 15.55
N LEU A 350 4.21 -5.22 14.90
CA LEU A 350 4.22 -6.63 14.50
C LEU A 350 4.05 -7.54 15.72
N SER A 351 4.79 -7.27 16.80
CA SER A 351 4.66 -7.99 18.07
C SER A 351 3.28 -7.80 18.70
N TRP A 352 2.68 -6.60 18.58
CA TRP A 352 1.31 -6.34 19.02
C TRP A 352 0.31 -7.18 18.23
N CYS A 353 0.46 -7.28 16.91
CA CYS A 353 -0.41 -8.10 16.06
C CYS A 353 -0.30 -9.59 16.42
N ASP A 354 0.91 -10.13 16.52
CA ASP A 354 1.16 -11.55 16.87
C ASP A 354 0.55 -11.94 18.23
N LYS A 355 0.45 -10.99 19.16
CA LYS A 355 -0.13 -11.20 20.50
C LYS A 355 -1.65 -11.03 20.54
N ASN A 356 -2.20 -10.06 19.83
CA ASN A 356 -3.59 -9.63 20.04
C ASN A 356 -4.56 -10.17 18.98
N ASN A 357 -4.07 -10.52 17.79
CA ASN A 357 -4.89 -11.08 16.74
C ASN A 357 -5.08 -12.60 16.90
N LEU A 358 -6.07 -13.15 16.20
CA LEU A 358 -6.29 -14.62 16.15
C LEU A 358 -5.23 -15.30 15.28
N SER A 359 -4.87 -14.63 14.18
CA SER A 359 -3.78 -14.98 13.28
C SER A 359 -2.96 -13.72 13.02
N LEU A 360 -1.74 -13.85 12.49
CA LEU A 360 -0.79 -12.73 12.44
C LEU A 360 -1.38 -11.46 11.77
N ILE A 361 -1.93 -11.59 10.57
CA ILE A 361 -2.42 -10.45 9.78
C ILE A 361 -3.91 -10.15 9.95
N ALA A 362 -4.75 -11.12 10.35
CA ALA A 362 -6.20 -10.92 10.43
C ALA A 362 -6.57 -10.28 11.77
N PHE A 363 -7.15 -9.08 11.72
CA PHE A 363 -7.55 -8.36 12.91
C PHE A 363 -8.55 -9.16 13.74
N LYS A 364 -8.30 -9.30 15.05
CA LYS A 364 -9.30 -9.90 15.95
C LYS A 364 -10.43 -8.90 16.19
N LYS A 365 -11.56 -9.13 15.53
CA LYS A 365 -12.74 -8.24 15.53
C LYS A 365 -13.49 -8.22 16.86
N THR A 366 -12.96 -7.50 17.85
CA THR A 366 -13.65 -7.23 19.11
C THR A 366 -13.43 -5.78 19.53
N ILE A 367 -14.42 -5.18 20.21
CA ILE A 367 -14.32 -3.79 20.72
C ILE A 367 -13.08 -3.63 21.60
N ALA A 368 -12.77 -4.63 22.43
CA ALA A 368 -11.58 -4.63 23.27
C ALA A 368 -10.27 -4.62 22.47
N ASN A 369 -10.20 -5.34 21.34
CA ASN A 369 -9.02 -5.35 20.49
C ASN A 369 -8.86 -4.05 19.70
N GLN A 370 -9.98 -3.51 19.19
CA GLN A 370 -10.02 -2.20 18.56
C GLN A 370 -9.54 -1.11 19.52
N LYS A 371 -10.02 -1.10 20.77
CA LYS A 371 -9.52 -0.18 21.81
C LYS A 371 -8.00 -0.30 22.02
N LYS A 372 -7.48 -1.53 22.16
CA LYS A 372 -6.03 -1.77 22.29
C LYS A 372 -5.22 -1.28 21.08
N PHE A 373 -5.81 -1.33 19.89
CA PHE A 373 -5.20 -0.79 18.68
C PHE A 373 -5.09 0.74 18.75
N CYS A 374 -6.17 1.45 19.10
CA CYS A 374 -6.13 2.91 19.25
C CYS A 374 -5.19 3.32 20.41
N GLU A 375 -5.17 2.58 21.52
CA GLU A 375 -4.23 2.76 22.62
C GLU A 375 -2.76 2.57 22.20
N PHE A 376 -2.48 1.62 21.30
CA PHE A 376 -1.14 1.48 20.71
C PHE A 376 -0.74 2.76 19.97
N ILE A 377 -1.62 3.35 19.17
CA ILE A 377 -1.36 4.63 18.50
C ILE A 377 -1.13 5.73 19.54
N GLY A 378 -2.02 5.85 20.55
CA GLY A 378 -1.91 6.83 21.62
C GLY A 378 -0.64 6.72 22.46
N LYS A 379 -0.06 5.52 22.59
CA LYS A 379 1.23 5.33 23.25
C LYS A 379 2.43 5.77 22.39
N ASN A 380 2.30 5.69 21.06
CA ASN A 380 3.44 5.79 20.15
C ASN A 380 3.50 7.11 19.35
N TYR A 381 2.40 7.87 19.26
CA TYR A 381 2.33 9.08 18.42
C TYR A 381 3.25 10.24 18.86
N LYS A 382 3.75 10.20 20.11
CA LYS A 382 4.63 11.23 20.72
C LYS A 382 5.88 10.65 21.38
N THR A 383 6.29 9.43 21.01
CA THR A 383 7.54 8.90 21.53
C THR A 383 8.71 9.76 21.06
N ALA A 384 9.79 9.82 21.83
CA ALA A 384 10.98 10.58 21.45
C ALA A 384 11.48 10.21 20.05
N SER A 385 11.49 8.90 19.73
CA SER A 385 11.85 8.42 18.39
C SER A 385 10.89 8.90 17.29
N MET A 386 9.59 9.03 17.56
CA MET A 386 8.64 9.56 16.57
C MET A 386 8.93 11.03 16.29
N LEU A 387 9.07 11.85 17.34
CA LEU A 387 9.31 13.29 17.22
C LEU A 387 10.67 13.59 16.59
N GLU A 388 11.74 12.94 17.05
CA GLU A 388 13.09 13.11 16.47
C GLU A 388 13.12 12.77 14.98
N ASN A 389 12.44 11.68 14.58
CA ASN A 389 12.36 11.31 13.17
C ASN A 389 11.56 12.33 12.35
N ILE A 390 10.49 12.92 12.91
CA ILE A 390 9.76 14.00 12.24
C ILE A 390 10.64 15.24 12.08
N ASP A 391 11.30 15.69 13.15
CA ASP A 391 12.17 16.88 13.11
C ASP A 391 13.28 16.71 12.06
N ASN A 392 13.92 15.54 12.03
CA ASN A 392 14.92 15.19 11.02
C ASN A 392 14.34 15.22 9.59
N THR A 393 13.08 14.83 9.44
CA THR A 393 12.36 14.84 8.15
C THR A 393 11.99 16.24 7.70
N GLU A 394 11.53 17.09 8.62
CA GLU A 394 11.24 18.50 8.36
C GLU A 394 12.50 19.23 7.90
N LEU A 395 13.62 19.04 8.60
CA LEU A 395 14.93 19.56 8.20
C LEU A 395 15.36 19.07 6.81
N PHE A 396 15.15 17.77 6.54
CA PHE A 396 15.47 17.20 5.23
C PHE A 396 14.60 17.81 4.12
N LEU A 397 13.30 17.95 4.33
CA LEU A 397 12.37 18.55 3.37
C LEU A 397 12.72 20.02 3.10
N GLU A 398 13.05 20.79 4.13
CA GLU A 398 13.53 22.17 3.97
C GLU A 398 14.81 22.26 3.15
N HIS A 399 15.79 21.39 3.43
CA HIS A 399 17.04 21.34 2.69
C HIS A 399 16.80 21.03 1.22
N LEU A 400 15.91 20.07 0.93
CA LEU A 400 15.49 19.75 -0.43
C LEU A 400 14.89 20.99 -1.11
N LYS A 401 13.96 21.71 -0.49
CA LYS A 401 13.35 22.91 -1.07
C LYS A 401 14.36 24.02 -1.36
N LYS A 402 15.31 24.27 -0.44
CA LYS A 402 16.30 25.36 -0.53
C LYS A 402 17.42 25.11 -1.55
N ASN A 403 17.85 23.85 -1.73
CA ASN A 403 18.96 23.53 -2.63
C ASN A 403 18.60 23.75 -4.11
N LYS A 404 19.14 24.80 -4.73
CA LYS A 404 18.98 25.10 -6.17
C LYS A 404 20.11 24.57 -7.07
N ASN A 405 21.20 24.06 -6.48
CA ASN A 405 22.46 23.75 -7.19
C ASN A 405 22.65 22.26 -7.49
N SER A 406 21.59 21.48 -7.70
CA SER A 406 21.75 20.05 -8.01
C SER A 406 21.86 19.80 -9.51
N ALA A 407 22.56 18.73 -9.91
CA ALA A 407 22.64 18.29 -11.29
C ALA A 407 21.22 18.07 -11.87
N VAL A 408 21.03 18.29 -13.19
CA VAL A 408 19.71 18.28 -13.86
C VAL A 408 18.86 17.03 -13.54
N MET A 409 19.48 15.84 -13.49
CA MET A 409 18.77 14.59 -13.16
C MET A 409 18.25 14.58 -11.71
N ASN A 410 18.98 15.22 -10.79
CA ASN A 410 18.61 15.36 -9.39
C ASN A 410 17.44 16.34 -9.21
N GLU A 411 17.38 17.42 -10.01
CA GLU A 411 16.24 18.36 -9.99
C GLU A 411 14.93 17.74 -10.47
N ARG A 412 14.94 16.92 -11.55
CA ARG A 412 13.72 16.23 -12.00
C ARG A 412 13.21 15.27 -10.91
N MET A 413 14.11 14.50 -10.29
CA MET A 413 13.78 13.56 -9.23
C MET A 413 13.21 14.27 -8.00
N LYS A 414 13.87 15.34 -7.58
CA LYS A 414 13.42 16.22 -6.49
C LYS A 414 12.02 16.76 -6.76
N ARG A 415 11.74 17.25 -7.98
CA ARG A 415 10.40 17.72 -8.34
C ARG A 415 9.35 16.62 -8.17
N VAL A 416 9.62 15.42 -8.70
CA VAL A 416 8.72 14.27 -8.56
C VAL A 416 8.51 13.91 -7.09
N LEU A 417 9.56 13.93 -6.26
CA LEU A 417 9.48 13.63 -4.83
C LEU A 417 8.64 14.64 -4.05
N LEU A 418 8.79 15.92 -4.38
CA LEU A 418 8.06 17.02 -3.73
C LEU A 418 6.59 17.09 -4.15
N THR A 419 6.20 16.50 -5.28
CA THR A 419 4.81 16.58 -5.77
C THR A 419 4.03 15.28 -5.66
N ASN A 420 4.66 14.11 -5.65
CA ASN A 420 3.90 12.85 -5.65
C ASN A 420 3.17 12.62 -4.32
N LEU A 421 2.16 11.74 -4.31
CA LEU A 421 1.44 11.28 -3.11
C LEU A 421 1.45 9.75 -3.01
N ARG A 422 2.54 9.13 -3.46
CA ARG A 422 2.78 7.69 -3.33
C ARG A 422 2.84 7.30 -1.86
N MET A 423 2.33 6.12 -1.54
CA MET A 423 2.31 5.59 -0.17
C MET A 423 3.46 4.60 0.07
N THR A 424 3.93 3.92 -0.98
CA THR A 424 5.09 3.00 -0.95
C THR A 424 6.24 3.52 -1.82
N ILE A 425 7.46 3.32 -1.32
CA ILE A 425 8.68 3.55 -2.08
C ILE A 425 9.14 2.30 -2.84
N CYS A 426 8.79 1.11 -2.38
CA CYS A 426 9.19 -0.17 -2.97
C CYS A 426 8.09 -0.71 -3.89
N GLU A 427 8.14 -0.42 -5.19
CA GLU A 427 7.16 -0.91 -6.16
C GLU A 427 7.77 -2.06 -6.98
N LEU A 428 6.99 -3.13 -7.14
CA LEU A 428 7.30 -4.22 -8.05
C LEU A 428 6.61 -4.01 -9.39
N GLY A 429 7.33 -4.31 -10.48
CA GLY A 429 6.83 -4.34 -11.86
C GLY A 429 7.65 -5.24 -12.78
#